data_AF-A0A9N8RNV7-F1
#
_entry.id   AF-A0A9N8RNV7-F1
#
_cell.length_a   1.000
_cell.length_b   1.000
_cell.length_c   1.000
_cell.angle_alpha   90.00
_cell.angle_beta   90.00
_cell.angle_gamma   90.00
#
_symmetry.space_group_name_H-M   'P 1'
#
loop_
_entity.id
_entity.type
_entity.pdbx_description
1 polymer ?
#
loop_
_entity_poly.entity_id
_entity_poly.type
_entity_poly.pdbx_seq_one_letter_code
_entity_poly.pdbx_strand_id
1 'polypeptide(L)'
;MLRCAEVSLGSIYNTMALLTIWPKISIMAPTRPLLYVALGLLMVVSIIELSFISGMVGWLHRTATGTFSFQWQGTKYQIKGEPANIITDQGHTSNGAAGTAFVLIGCGGILALILRNRQNPGKFSRFLYTTWLVFNVLSLLLVLSALIYTFVVTNEHNGQSIIPSVAAKLNAGQKYPLESWTPQNWFSALLDLDLSDSNERSDIEHHLRLMKGWQYNLIPFFVIHLVETVLALWDAMQRRNELVPAYAPAKHDAYGPQPHHLPSSVLYSSLITAKMTYTLYIGNKRYSSWSMRPWVILQSFAIPFEEKLNLFKPGLRQPDFLEFSPSGKVPCLHDSENSIVVWDSLAICEYMAEKHPEMWPSDVAARAFARSAAAEMHSGFPAIRDECSMNVGLCIELGEPSEALQRDIDRFNALFKEGLERFGGPWLAGKFSIADAMYAPVASRLKTYGIVLDGAAKEYADRLFLQPAVQDWIKEGLKETSREPFHEEDCLRGRRVLKDLTKEEWSD
;
A
#
# COMPACT_ATOMS: atom_id res chain seq x y z
N MET A 1 -34.30 1.16 30.34
CA MET A 1 -33.87 2.56 30.55
C MET A 1 -32.50 2.57 31.19
N LEU A 2 -31.48 2.97 30.41
CA LEU A 2 -30.33 3.80 30.77
C LEU A 2 -29.63 3.65 32.14
N ARG A 3 -28.39 3.14 32.12
CA ARG A 3 -27.10 3.85 32.40
C ARG A 3 -26.01 2.80 32.70
N CYS A 4 -25.08 2.57 31.78
CA CYS A 4 -23.76 3.21 31.68
C CYS A 4 -22.81 2.79 32.81
N ALA A 5 -22.06 1.71 32.57
CA ALA A 5 -20.79 1.43 33.20
C ALA A 5 -19.67 1.93 32.27
N GLU A 6 -18.96 2.97 32.71
CA GLU A 6 -17.68 3.35 32.13
C GLU A 6 -16.64 2.30 32.51
N VAL A 7 -16.22 1.49 31.55
CA VAL A 7 -15.00 0.68 31.68
C VAL A 7 -13.91 1.41 30.89
N SER A 8 -12.90 1.84 31.65
CA SER A 8 -11.69 2.51 31.20
C SER A 8 -11.03 1.83 29.99
N LEU A 9 -10.75 2.63 28.95
CA LEU A 9 -10.02 2.29 27.72
C LEU A 9 -8.55 1.87 27.95
N GLY A 10 -8.09 1.74 29.20
CA GLY A 10 -6.72 1.33 29.54
C GLY A 10 -6.42 -0.16 29.40
N SER A 11 -7.43 -1.03 29.23
CA SER A 11 -7.21 -2.50 29.24
C SER A 11 -7.06 -3.15 27.85
N ILE A 12 -7.21 -2.40 26.74
CA ILE A 12 -7.09 -2.96 25.38
C ILE A 12 -5.64 -2.93 24.87
N TYR A 13 -4.75 -2.15 25.49
CA TYR A 13 -3.34 -2.05 25.06
C TYR A 13 -2.45 -3.22 25.53
N ASN A 14 -2.87 -4.02 26.52
CA ASN A 14 -2.07 -5.13 27.03
C ASN A 14 -2.34 -6.49 26.37
N THR A 15 -3.34 -6.60 25.49
CA THR A 15 -3.65 -7.87 24.79
C THR A 15 -2.88 -8.04 23.48
N MET A 16 -2.19 -7.01 22.98
CA MET A 16 -1.30 -7.11 21.81
C MET A 16 0.12 -7.63 22.15
N ALA A 17 0.41 -7.88 23.43
CA ALA A 17 1.71 -8.41 23.88
C ALA A 17 1.86 -9.94 23.72
N LEU A 18 0.81 -10.64 23.28
CA LEU A 18 0.84 -12.11 23.10
C LEU A 18 1.17 -12.56 21.66
N LEU A 19 1.41 -11.64 20.72
CA LEU A 19 1.82 -11.96 19.34
C LEU A 19 3.35 -11.91 19.12
N THR A 20 4.15 -11.65 20.16
CA THR A 20 5.62 -11.61 20.10
C THR A 20 6.29 -12.96 20.40
N ILE A 21 5.70 -14.07 19.95
CA ILE A 21 6.35 -15.38 19.92
C ILE A 21 6.29 -15.90 18.48
N TRP A 22 6.97 -15.20 17.57
CA TRP A 22 7.36 -15.78 16.29
C TRP A 22 8.88 -15.68 16.21
N PRO A 23 9.61 -16.81 16.14
CA PRO A 23 11.06 -16.75 16.03
C PRO A 23 11.44 -15.99 14.76
N LYS A 24 12.50 -15.18 14.84
CA LYS A 24 13.22 -14.60 13.70
C LYS A 24 13.75 -15.73 12.81
N ILE A 25 12.88 -16.31 12.01
CA ILE A 25 13.27 -17.20 10.92
C ILE A 25 13.60 -16.28 9.76
N SER A 26 14.86 -15.85 9.72
CA SER A 26 15.50 -15.25 8.57
C SER A 26 15.70 -16.32 7.49
N ILE A 27 14.61 -16.88 6.95
CA ILE A 27 14.67 -17.65 5.71
C ILE A 27 14.33 -16.66 4.60
N MET A 28 15.38 -16.27 3.89
CA MET A 28 15.39 -15.46 2.67
C MET A 28 14.72 -16.20 1.49
N ALA A 29 13.49 -16.67 1.65
CA ALA A 29 12.70 -17.13 0.51
C ALA A 29 11.97 -15.92 -0.09
N PRO A 30 12.00 -15.72 -1.43
CA PRO A 30 11.18 -14.70 -2.04
C PRO A 30 9.71 -15.09 -1.85
N THR A 31 8.99 -14.33 -1.03
CA THR A 31 7.56 -14.54 -0.69
C THR A 31 6.65 -14.44 -1.92
N ARG A 32 7.06 -13.67 -2.93
CA ARG A 32 6.27 -13.39 -4.13
C ARG A 32 6.11 -14.59 -5.08
N PRO A 33 7.17 -15.31 -5.50
CA PRO A 33 7.02 -16.57 -6.23
C PRO A 33 6.10 -17.57 -5.53
N LEU A 34 6.24 -17.71 -4.20
CA LEU A 34 5.38 -18.58 -3.41
C LEU A 34 3.91 -18.12 -3.43
N LEU A 35 3.66 -16.81 -3.34
CA LEU A 35 2.31 -16.25 -3.47
C LEU A 35 1.69 -16.55 -4.85
N TYR A 36 2.44 -16.42 -5.94
CA TYR A 36 1.94 -16.77 -7.27
C TYR A 36 1.63 -18.27 -7.41
N VAL A 37 2.46 -19.13 -6.84
CA VAL A 37 2.20 -20.59 -6.80
C VAL A 37 0.94 -20.88 -5.98
N ALA A 38 0.80 -20.27 -4.80
CA ALA A 38 -0.37 -20.43 -3.94
C ALA A 38 -1.66 -19.95 -4.62
N LEU A 39 -1.61 -18.80 -5.31
CA LEU A 39 -2.72 -18.29 -6.14
C LEU A 39 -3.10 -19.27 -7.26
N GLY A 40 -2.11 -19.83 -7.95
CA GLY A 40 -2.35 -20.85 -8.99
C GLY A 40 -3.04 -22.10 -8.43
N LEU A 41 -2.55 -22.61 -7.29
CA LEU A 41 -3.16 -23.75 -6.60
C LEU A 41 -4.58 -23.43 -6.11
N LEU A 42 -4.81 -22.24 -5.58
CA LEU A 42 -6.13 -21.75 -5.15
C LEU A 42 -7.11 -21.74 -6.33
N MET A 43 -6.69 -21.26 -7.50
CA MET A 43 -7.51 -21.27 -8.70
C MET A 43 -7.85 -22.69 -9.15
N VAL A 44 -6.89 -23.62 -9.13
CA VAL A 44 -7.11 -25.03 -9.50
C VAL A 44 -8.13 -25.68 -8.56
N VAL A 45 -7.94 -25.57 -7.25
CA VAL A 45 -8.85 -26.21 -6.28
C VAL A 45 -10.25 -25.59 -6.33
N SER A 46 -10.36 -24.29 -6.63
CA SER A 46 -11.65 -23.60 -6.82
C SER A 46 -12.37 -24.08 -8.10
N ILE A 47 -11.63 -24.31 -9.20
CA ILE A 47 -12.21 -24.87 -10.43
C ILE A 47 -12.70 -26.30 -10.21
N ILE A 48 -11.96 -27.11 -9.47
CA ILE A 48 -12.38 -28.48 -9.12
C ILE A 48 -13.70 -28.44 -8.35
N GLU A 49 -13.81 -27.55 -7.35
CA GLU A 49 -15.04 -27.35 -6.57
C GLU A 49 -16.23 -26.97 -7.47
N LEU A 50 -16.04 -25.95 -8.34
CA LEU A 50 -17.06 -25.53 -9.31
C LEU A 50 -17.45 -26.65 -10.27
N SER A 51 -16.50 -27.46 -10.72
CA SER A 51 -16.72 -28.55 -11.67
C SER A 51 -17.54 -29.67 -11.04
N PHE A 52 -17.22 -30.06 -9.80
CA PHE A 52 -17.98 -31.08 -9.07
C PHE A 52 -19.40 -30.61 -8.75
N ILE A 53 -19.58 -29.37 -8.28
CA ILE A 53 -20.91 -28.81 -8.02
C ILE A 53 -21.71 -28.72 -9.32
N SER A 54 -21.12 -28.23 -10.41
CA SER A 54 -21.81 -28.12 -11.70
C SER A 54 -22.20 -29.48 -12.26
N GLY A 55 -21.35 -30.50 -12.12
CA GLY A 55 -21.66 -31.88 -12.48
C GLY A 55 -22.85 -32.42 -11.69
N MET A 56 -22.84 -32.20 -10.38
CA MET A 56 -23.94 -32.60 -9.48
C MET A 56 -25.25 -31.89 -9.82
N VAL A 57 -25.25 -30.55 -9.94
CA VAL A 57 -26.45 -29.75 -10.25
C VAL A 57 -27.01 -30.12 -11.63
N GLY A 58 -26.14 -30.29 -12.63
CA GLY A 58 -26.55 -30.72 -13.97
C GLY A 58 -27.23 -32.09 -13.97
N TRP A 59 -26.74 -33.02 -13.13
CA TRP A 59 -27.37 -34.32 -12.96
C TRP A 59 -28.69 -34.25 -12.18
N LEU A 60 -28.75 -33.46 -11.11
CA LEU A 60 -29.98 -33.26 -10.35
C LEU A 60 -31.14 -32.81 -11.24
N HIS A 61 -30.90 -31.82 -12.11
CA HIS A 61 -31.93 -31.25 -12.98
C HIS A 61 -32.33 -32.13 -14.18
N ARG A 62 -31.44 -32.99 -14.67
CA ARG A 62 -31.71 -33.81 -15.86
C ARG A 62 -32.21 -35.20 -15.52
N THR A 63 -31.58 -35.84 -14.54
CA THR A 63 -31.78 -37.26 -14.24
C THR A 63 -32.52 -37.43 -12.91
N ALA A 64 -32.04 -36.78 -11.85
CA ALA A 64 -32.56 -37.04 -10.50
C ALA A 64 -33.99 -36.52 -10.26
N THR A 65 -34.49 -35.60 -11.08
CA THR A 65 -35.91 -35.20 -11.07
C THR A 65 -36.86 -36.29 -11.59
N GLY A 66 -36.33 -37.36 -12.17
CA GLY A 66 -37.08 -38.52 -12.66
C GLY A 66 -37.61 -39.43 -11.54
N THR A 67 -37.82 -40.71 -11.88
CA THR A 67 -38.27 -41.74 -10.93
C THR A 67 -37.32 -42.93 -10.98
N PHE A 68 -37.01 -43.49 -9.82
CA PHE A 68 -36.20 -44.70 -9.68
C PHE A 68 -37.10 -45.87 -9.30
N SER A 69 -36.74 -47.07 -9.79
CA SER A 69 -37.50 -48.28 -9.47
C SER A 69 -36.81 -49.11 -8.40
N PHE A 70 -37.54 -49.59 -7.41
CA PHE A 70 -37.00 -50.47 -6.37
C PHE A 70 -37.93 -51.67 -6.09
N GLN A 71 -37.36 -52.77 -5.61
CA GLN A 71 -38.08 -53.96 -5.18
C GLN A 71 -38.37 -53.89 -3.68
N TRP A 72 -39.58 -54.26 -3.30
CA TRP A 72 -39.94 -54.46 -1.89
C TRP A 72 -40.98 -55.57 -1.78
N GLN A 73 -40.70 -56.57 -0.94
CA GLN A 73 -41.57 -57.74 -0.76
C GLN A 73 -41.97 -58.44 -2.08
N GLY A 74 -41.05 -58.49 -3.05
CA GLY A 74 -41.27 -59.13 -4.36
C GLY A 74 -42.11 -58.33 -5.35
N THR A 75 -42.44 -57.08 -5.05
CA THR A 75 -43.16 -56.17 -5.96
C THR A 75 -42.29 -54.97 -6.32
N LYS A 76 -42.38 -54.52 -7.58
CA LYS A 76 -41.68 -53.34 -8.09
C LYS A 76 -42.46 -52.07 -7.78
N TYR A 77 -41.81 -51.12 -7.14
CA TYR A 77 -42.35 -49.79 -6.82
C TYR A 77 -41.50 -48.70 -7.47
N GLN A 78 -42.04 -47.48 -7.54
CA GLN A 78 -41.33 -46.30 -8.03
C GLN A 78 -41.24 -45.24 -6.94
N ILE A 79 -40.13 -44.53 -6.90
CA ILE A 79 -39.92 -43.38 -6.03
C ILE A 79 -39.40 -42.21 -6.86
N LYS A 80 -39.92 -41.00 -6.62
CA LYS A 80 -39.36 -39.77 -7.18
C LYS A 80 -37.92 -39.60 -6.69
N GLY A 81 -37.02 -39.27 -7.60
CA GLY A 81 -35.61 -39.04 -7.26
C GLY A 81 -35.34 -37.76 -6.47
N GLU A 82 -36.33 -36.88 -6.34
CA GLU A 82 -36.29 -35.68 -5.51
C GLU A 82 -37.27 -35.81 -4.34
N PRO A 83 -36.83 -35.71 -3.07
CA PRO A 83 -37.71 -35.75 -1.91
C PRO A 83 -38.49 -34.44 -1.75
N ALA A 84 -39.49 -34.42 -0.87
CA ALA A 84 -40.32 -33.23 -0.67
C ALA A 84 -39.50 -32.05 -0.10
N ASN A 85 -38.54 -32.35 0.78
CA ASN A 85 -37.73 -31.37 1.50
C ASN A 85 -36.24 -31.58 1.22
N ILE A 86 -35.77 -31.19 0.02
CA ILE A 86 -34.34 -31.21 -0.31
C ILE A 86 -33.67 -29.88 0.08
N ILE A 87 -32.51 -29.95 0.72
CA ILE A 87 -31.72 -28.78 1.16
C ILE A 87 -30.50 -28.63 0.25
N THR A 88 -30.38 -27.50 -0.45
CA THR A 88 -29.30 -27.24 -1.41
C THR A 88 -28.48 -25.99 -1.10
N ASP A 89 -28.82 -25.23 -0.05
CA ASP A 89 -28.17 -23.97 0.32
C ASP A 89 -26.67 -24.11 0.59
N GLN A 90 -26.26 -25.24 1.16
CA GLN A 90 -24.85 -25.56 1.38
C GLN A 90 -24.07 -25.70 0.06
N GLY A 91 -24.71 -26.25 -0.97
CA GLY A 91 -24.14 -26.32 -2.32
C GLY A 91 -24.05 -24.95 -2.98
N HIS A 92 -25.06 -24.09 -2.81
CA HIS A 92 -25.03 -22.71 -3.31
C HIS A 92 -23.93 -21.87 -2.62
N THR A 93 -23.78 -22.05 -1.31
CA THR A 93 -22.74 -21.37 -0.53
C THR A 93 -21.35 -21.81 -0.98
N SER A 94 -21.12 -23.12 -1.16
CA SER A 94 -19.84 -23.63 -1.69
C SER A 94 -19.55 -23.10 -3.11
N ASN A 95 -20.56 -23.09 -3.98
CA ASN A 95 -20.42 -22.54 -5.34
C ASN A 95 -20.01 -21.06 -5.32
N GLY A 96 -20.68 -20.25 -4.50
CA GLY A 96 -20.36 -18.83 -4.33
C GLY A 96 -18.94 -18.62 -3.79
N ALA A 97 -18.52 -19.43 -2.83
CA ALA A 97 -17.16 -19.39 -2.28
C ALA A 97 -16.11 -19.72 -3.34
N ALA A 98 -16.31 -20.79 -4.12
CA ALA A 98 -15.42 -21.21 -5.19
C ALA A 98 -15.32 -20.19 -6.34
N GLY A 99 -16.46 -19.64 -6.78
CA GLY A 99 -16.50 -18.59 -7.81
C GLY A 99 -15.78 -17.31 -7.37
N THR A 100 -16.01 -16.90 -6.12
CA THR A 100 -15.34 -15.73 -5.52
C THR A 100 -13.82 -15.93 -5.46
N ALA A 101 -13.36 -17.08 -4.97
CA ALA A 101 -11.95 -17.39 -4.89
C ALA A 101 -11.29 -17.46 -6.28
N PHE A 102 -11.94 -18.06 -7.27
CA PHE A 102 -11.38 -18.13 -8.62
C PHE A 102 -11.28 -16.76 -9.30
N VAL A 103 -12.37 -15.99 -9.31
CA VAL A 103 -12.44 -14.74 -10.07
C VAL A 103 -11.81 -13.57 -9.32
N LEU A 104 -12.29 -13.27 -8.12
CA LEU A 104 -11.86 -12.07 -7.40
C LEU A 104 -10.48 -12.26 -6.79
N ILE A 105 -10.19 -13.44 -6.24
CA ILE A 105 -8.91 -13.67 -5.55
C ILE A 105 -7.84 -14.15 -6.52
N GLY A 106 -8.13 -15.18 -7.32
CA GLY A 106 -7.24 -15.70 -8.35
C GLY A 106 -6.94 -14.69 -9.46
N CYS A 107 -7.89 -14.47 -10.36
CA CYS A 107 -7.69 -13.56 -11.49
C CYS A 107 -7.44 -12.10 -11.03
N GLY A 108 -8.23 -11.62 -10.07
CA GLY A 108 -8.06 -10.29 -9.49
C GLY A 108 -6.72 -10.11 -8.78
N GLY A 109 -6.22 -11.14 -8.10
CA GLY A 109 -4.91 -11.11 -7.42
C GLY A 109 -3.74 -11.08 -8.38
N ILE A 110 -3.79 -11.89 -9.45
CA ILE A 110 -2.79 -11.82 -10.53
C ILE A 110 -2.75 -10.41 -11.11
N LEU A 111 -3.90 -9.83 -11.46
CA LEU A 111 -3.97 -8.48 -12.00
C LEU A 111 -3.47 -7.43 -10.99
N ALA A 112 -3.89 -7.51 -9.73
CA ALA A 112 -3.48 -6.60 -8.67
C ALA A 112 -1.95 -6.64 -8.47
N LEU A 113 -1.35 -7.82 -8.46
CA LEU A 113 0.10 -8.00 -8.34
C LEU A 113 0.85 -7.50 -9.58
N ILE A 114 0.35 -7.75 -10.80
CA ILE A 114 0.94 -7.22 -12.05
C ILE A 114 0.93 -5.69 -12.05
N LEU A 115 -0.23 -5.07 -11.79
CA LEU A 115 -0.37 -3.62 -11.77
C LEU A 115 0.52 -3.00 -10.69
N ARG A 116 0.61 -3.66 -9.53
CA ARG A 116 1.46 -3.26 -8.41
C ARG A 116 2.94 -3.36 -8.71
N ASN A 117 3.36 -4.29 -9.56
CA ASN A 117 4.75 -4.53 -9.94
C ASN A 117 5.24 -3.64 -11.09
N ARG A 118 4.41 -2.75 -11.62
CA ARG A 118 4.86 -1.71 -12.56
C ARG A 118 5.87 -0.80 -11.88
N GLN A 119 6.82 -0.25 -12.65
CA GLN A 119 7.86 0.66 -12.15
C GLN A 119 7.28 1.87 -11.40
N ASN A 120 6.15 2.42 -11.86
CA ASN A 120 5.41 3.52 -11.22
C ASN A 120 3.97 3.13 -10.88
N PRO A 121 3.72 2.40 -9.78
CA PRO A 121 2.36 2.04 -9.38
C PRO A 121 1.66 3.26 -8.80
N GLY A 122 0.78 3.87 -9.60
CA GLY A 122 -0.04 5.02 -9.21
C GLY A 122 -0.99 4.74 -8.05
N LYS A 123 -1.68 5.77 -7.55
CA LYS A 123 -2.66 5.65 -6.45
C LYS A 123 -3.71 4.58 -6.72
N PHE A 124 -4.16 4.47 -7.96
CA PHE A 124 -5.13 3.45 -8.40
C PHE A 124 -4.61 2.01 -8.23
N SER A 125 -3.35 1.74 -8.57
CA SER A 125 -2.75 0.40 -8.38
C SER A 125 -2.67 0.03 -6.90
N ARG A 126 -2.32 0.98 -6.03
CA ARG A 126 -2.30 0.77 -4.57
C ARG A 126 -3.70 0.55 -4.01
N PHE A 127 -4.68 1.30 -4.49
CA PHE A 127 -6.09 1.10 -4.15
C PHE A 127 -6.54 -0.31 -4.55
N LEU A 128 -6.33 -0.72 -5.80
CA LEU A 128 -6.69 -2.05 -6.29
C LEU A 128 -6.03 -3.18 -5.48
N TYR A 129 -4.74 -3.06 -5.17
CA TYR A 129 -4.06 -4.07 -4.35
C TYR A 129 -4.62 -4.14 -2.91
N THR A 130 -4.90 -3.00 -2.29
CA THR A 130 -5.46 -2.94 -0.93
C THR A 130 -6.88 -3.51 -0.91
N THR A 131 -7.69 -3.13 -1.89
CA THR A 131 -9.05 -3.66 -2.08
C THR A 131 -9.03 -5.16 -2.30
N TRP A 132 -8.14 -5.66 -3.17
CA TRP A 132 -7.95 -7.09 -3.37
C TRP A 132 -7.58 -7.82 -2.08
N LEU A 133 -6.66 -7.26 -1.27
CA LEU A 133 -6.26 -7.86 0.00
C LEU A 133 -7.41 -7.96 1.02
N VAL A 134 -8.27 -6.94 1.08
CA VAL A 134 -9.49 -6.96 1.91
C VAL A 134 -10.45 -8.05 1.42
N PHE A 135 -10.72 -8.11 0.12
CA PHE A 135 -11.58 -9.15 -0.45
C PHE A 135 -11.00 -10.55 -0.28
N ASN A 136 -9.67 -10.71 -0.29
CA ASN A 136 -8.99 -11.99 -0.03
C ASN A 136 -9.35 -12.53 1.35
N VAL A 137 -9.21 -11.72 2.40
CA VAL A 137 -9.59 -12.12 3.77
C VAL A 137 -11.08 -12.45 3.87
N LEU A 138 -11.95 -11.64 3.26
CA LEU A 138 -13.40 -11.91 3.25
C LEU A 138 -13.74 -13.20 2.51
N SER A 139 -13.05 -13.49 1.40
CA SER A 139 -13.21 -14.71 0.61
C SER A 139 -12.77 -15.95 1.41
N LEU A 140 -11.66 -15.87 2.16
CA LEU A 140 -11.23 -16.95 3.05
C LEU A 140 -12.28 -17.26 4.11
N LEU A 141 -12.88 -16.23 4.72
CA LEU A 141 -13.97 -16.40 5.70
C LEU A 141 -15.21 -17.03 5.07
N LEU A 142 -15.53 -16.67 3.82
CA LEU A 142 -16.62 -17.29 3.08
C LEU A 142 -16.35 -18.79 2.81
N VAL A 143 -15.12 -19.15 2.41
CA VAL A 143 -14.73 -20.56 2.21
C VAL A 143 -14.78 -21.34 3.54
N LEU A 144 -14.31 -20.76 4.64
CA LEU A 144 -14.42 -21.37 5.97
C LEU A 144 -15.89 -21.56 6.37
N SER A 145 -16.74 -20.56 6.13
CA SER A 145 -18.18 -20.65 6.37
C SER A 145 -18.81 -21.75 5.53
N ALA A 146 -18.46 -21.86 4.24
CA ALA A 146 -18.96 -22.90 3.35
C ALA A 146 -18.54 -24.30 3.81
N LEU A 147 -17.27 -24.46 4.24
CA LEU A 147 -16.74 -25.69 4.81
C LEU A 147 -17.53 -26.11 6.05
N ILE A 148 -17.63 -25.23 7.06
CA ILE A 148 -18.34 -25.52 8.31
C ILE A 148 -19.81 -25.83 8.03
N TYR A 149 -20.48 -24.95 7.27
CA TYR A 149 -21.90 -25.08 6.99
C TYR A 149 -22.22 -26.40 6.25
N THR A 150 -21.43 -26.76 5.24
CA THR A 150 -21.61 -28.00 4.49
C THR A 150 -21.46 -29.22 5.40
N PHE A 151 -20.42 -29.28 6.23
CA PHE A 151 -20.21 -30.42 7.13
C PHE A 151 -21.25 -30.51 8.23
N VAL A 152 -21.68 -29.37 8.80
CA VAL A 152 -22.74 -29.35 9.82
C VAL A 152 -24.04 -29.88 9.22
N VAL A 153 -24.52 -29.29 8.11
CA VAL A 153 -25.81 -29.68 7.51
C VAL A 153 -25.77 -31.12 7.01
N THR A 154 -24.69 -31.56 6.38
CA THR A 154 -24.60 -32.96 5.92
C THR A 154 -24.51 -33.95 7.09
N ASN A 155 -23.85 -33.60 8.19
CA ASN A 155 -23.73 -34.49 9.35
C ASN A 155 -24.99 -34.53 10.21
N GLU A 156 -25.74 -33.43 10.34
CA GLU A 156 -27.06 -33.39 10.99
C GLU A 156 -28.06 -34.37 10.36
N HIS A 157 -27.87 -34.66 9.08
CA HIS A 157 -28.71 -35.54 8.27
C HIS A 157 -28.09 -36.93 8.07
N ASN A 158 -27.02 -37.27 8.79
CA ASN A 158 -26.33 -38.55 8.63
C ASN A 158 -27.13 -39.70 9.26
N GLY A 159 -27.11 -40.88 8.63
CA GLY A 159 -27.80 -42.09 9.13
C GLY A 159 -29.32 -42.13 8.88
N GLN A 160 -29.88 -41.12 8.20
CA GLN A 160 -31.26 -41.18 7.71
C GLN A 160 -31.43 -42.32 6.69
N SER A 161 -32.61 -42.95 6.66
CA SER A 161 -32.91 -44.04 5.73
C SER A 161 -34.33 -43.93 5.18
N ILE A 162 -34.52 -44.38 3.93
CA ILE A 162 -35.84 -44.39 3.31
C ILE A 162 -36.63 -45.59 3.83
N ILE A 163 -37.75 -45.33 4.50
CA ILE A 163 -38.66 -46.39 4.96
C ILE A 163 -39.38 -47.01 3.76
N PRO A 164 -39.11 -48.29 3.37
CA PRO A 164 -39.64 -48.86 2.13
C PRO A 164 -41.17 -48.97 2.12
N SER A 165 -41.78 -49.22 3.28
CA SER A 165 -43.25 -49.31 3.41
C SER A 165 -43.96 -47.97 3.21
N VAL A 166 -43.28 -46.84 3.43
CA VAL A 166 -43.79 -45.50 3.12
C VAL A 166 -43.59 -45.21 1.64
N ALA A 167 -42.40 -45.49 1.10
CA ALA A 167 -42.08 -45.29 -0.31
C ALA A 167 -43.02 -46.09 -1.24
N ALA A 168 -43.34 -47.33 -0.89
CA ALA A 168 -44.23 -48.22 -1.66
C ALA A 168 -45.70 -47.74 -1.71
N LYS A 169 -46.11 -46.82 -0.82
CA LYS A 169 -47.48 -46.25 -0.79
C LYS A 169 -47.60 -44.97 -1.61
N LEU A 170 -46.52 -44.44 -2.14
CA LEU A 170 -46.54 -43.21 -2.92
C LEU A 170 -47.15 -43.46 -4.30
N ASN A 171 -48.07 -42.58 -4.71
CA ASN A 171 -48.58 -42.57 -6.08
C ASN A 171 -47.52 -42.05 -7.06
N ALA A 172 -47.67 -42.38 -8.34
CA ALA A 172 -46.79 -41.89 -9.40
C ALA A 172 -46.65 -40.36 -9.34
N GLY A 173 -45.41 -39.88 -9.22
CA GLY A 173 -45.08 -38.45 -9.16
C GLY A 173 -45.10 -37.82 -7.76
N GLN A 174 -45.53 -38.53 -6.71
CA GLN A 174 -45.43 -38.03 -5.33
C GLN A 174 -43.99 -38.08 -4.82
N LYS A 175 -43.56 -36.99 -4.18
CA LYS A 175 -42.23 -36.89 -3.54
C LYS A 175 -42.26 -37.57 -2.16
N TYR A 176 -41.12 -38.13 -1.74
CA TYR A 176 -41.00 -38.72 -0.42
C TYR A 176 -41.17 -37.66 0.68
N PRO A 177 -42.14 -37.80 1.61
CA PRO A 177 -42.58 -36.69 2.44
C PRO A 177 -41.85 -36.55 3.78
N LEU A 178 -41.11 -37.58 4.21
CA LEU A 178 -40.50 -37.62 5.53
C LEU A 178 -39.12 -36.99 5.52
N GLU A 179 -38.82 -36.31 6.62
CA GLU A 179 -37.53 -35.67 6.91
C GLU A 179 -37.13 -34.59 5.90
N SER A 180 -36.06 -33.88 6.22
CA SER A 180 -35.30 -33.06 5.27
C SER A 180 -34.06 -33.82 4.85
N TRP A 181 -33.52 -33.50 3.66
CA TRP A 181 -32.42 -34.26 3.10
C TRP A 181 -31.40 -33.36 2.42
N THR A 182 -30.13 -33.66 2.66
CA THR A 182 -29.06 -33.22 1.74
C THR A 182 -28.99 -34.15 0.54
N PRO A 183 -28.50 -33.70 -0.63
CA PRO A 183 -28.29 -34.59 -1.77
C PRO A 183 -27.45 -35.81 -1.41
N GLN A 184 -26.34 -35.61 -0.67
CA GLN A 184 -25.45 -36.69 -0.24
C GLN A 184 -26.21 -37.80 0.50
N ASN A 185 -27.02 -37.43 1.50
CA ASN A 185 -27.68 -38.42 2.35
C ASN A 185 -28.91 -39.02 1.66
N TRP A 186 -29.64 -38.24 0.86
CA TRP A 186 -30.76 -38.74 0.07
C TRP A 186 -30.34 -39.85 -0.89
N PHE A 187 -29.31 -39.60 -1.71
CA PHE A 187 -28.85 -40.58 -2.68
C PHE A 187 -28.11 -41.75 -2.04
N SER A 188 -27.52 -41.56 -0.85
CA SER A 188 -27.04 -42.68 -0.04
C SER A 188 -28.19 -43.58 0.41
N ALA A 189 -29.26 -43.00 0.97
CA ALA A 189 -30.42 -43.76 1.43
C ALA A 189 -31.22 -44.40 0.27
N LEU A 190 -31.19 -43.79 -0.91
CA LEU A 190 -31.77 -44.36 -2.13
C LEU A 190 -31.02 -45.61 -2.60
N LEU A 191 -29.69 -45.65 -2.45
CA LEU A 191 -28.86 -46.81 -2.77
C LEU A 191 -29.04 -47.97 -1.80
N ASP A 192 -29.53 -47.72 -0.58
CA ASP A 192 -29.87 -48.74 0.41
C ASP A 192 -31.16 -49.50 0.04
N LEU A 193 -31.97 -48.95 -0.88
CA LEU A 193 -33.09 -49.69 -1.47
C LEU A 193 -32.59 -50.72 -2.49
N ASP A 194 -33.40 -51.76 -2.72
CA ASP A 194 -33.15 -52.78 -3.74
C ASP A 194 -33.52 -52.24 -5.14
N LEU A 195 -32.68 -51.34 -5.69
CA LEU A 195 -32.89 -50.72 -7.00
C LEU A 195 -32.94 -51.77 -8.12
N SER A 196 -33.96 -51.68 -8.98
CA SER A 196 -34.26 -52.68 -10.02
C SER A 196 -33.36 -52.60 -11.26
N ASP A 197 -32.68 -51.48 -11.48
CA ASP A 197 -31.78 -51.27 -12.63
C ASP A 197 -30.35 -51.01 -12.12
N SER A 198 -29.41 -51.86 -12.54
CA SER A 198 -28.01 -51.74 -12.18
C SER A 198 -27.34 -50.50 -12.79
N ASN A 199 -27.85 -50.00 -13.92
CA ASN A 199 -27.39 -48.75 -14.52
C ASN A 199 -27.81 -47.54 -13.68
N GLU A 200 -29.05 -47.52 -13.17
CA GLU A 200 -29.52 -46.47 -12.24
C GLU A 200 -28.65 -46.45 -10.98
N ARG A 201 -28.37 -47.62 -10.39
CA ARG A 201 -27.48 -47.74 -9.23
C ARG A 201 -26.08 -47.17 -9.51
N SER A 202 -25.46 -47.58 -10.62
CA SER A 202 -24.12 -47.12 -11.01
C SER A 202 -24.06 -45.60 -11.25
N ASP A 203 -25.11 -45.04 -11.87
CA ASP A 203 -25.23 -43.60 -12.12
C ASP A 203 -25.37 -42.80 -10.81
N ILE A 204 -26.19 -43.27 -9.87
CA ILE A 204 -26.32 -42.66 -8.54
C ILE A 204 -24.98 -42.76 -7.78
N GLU A 205 -24.31 -43.92 -7.79
CA GLU A 205 -23.01 -44.10 -7.13
C GLU A 205 -21.92 -43.18 -7.70
N HIS A 206 -21.92 -42.95 -9.02
CA HIS A 206 -21.02 -41.99 -9.64
C HIS A 206 -21.27 -40.56 -9.12
N HIS A 207 -22.51 -40.09 -9.13
CA HIS A 207 -22.85 -38.74 -8.73
C HIS A 207 -22.78 -38.53 -7.22
N LEU A 208 -23.04 -39.56 -6.42
CA LEU A 208 -22.79 -39.54 -4.97
C LEU A 208 -21.31 -39.35 -4.65
N ARG A 209 -20.41 -39.95 -5.44
CA ARG A 209 -18.97 -39.69 -5.33
C ARG A 209 -18.62 -38.25 -5.67
N LEU A 210 -19.26 -37.64 -6.67
CA LEU A 210 -19.09 -36.21 -6.95
C LEU A 210 -19.61 -35.33 -5.80
N MET A 211 -20.76 -35.69 -5.21
CA MET A 211 -21.36 -34.98 -4.08
C MET A 211 -20.47 -34.99 -2.83
N LYS A 212 -19.90 -36.16 -2.51
CA LYS A 212 -18.88 -36.29 -1.46
C LYS A 212 -17.59 -35.58 -1.88
N GLY A 213 -17.25 -35.65 -3.17
CA GLY A 213 -16.06 -35.01 -3.75
C GLY A 213 -15.99 -33.52 -3.45
N TRP A 214 -17.01 -32.74 -3.78
CA TRP A 214 -17.02 -31.30 -3.49
C TRP A 214 -17.11 -31.01 -1.97
N GLN A 215 -17.91 -31.79 -1.22
CA GLN A 215 -17.96 -31.67 0.24
C GLN A 215 -16.55 -31.76 0.86
N TYR A 216 -15.77 -32.78 0.48
CA TYR A 216 -14.43 -32.98 1.05
C TYR A 216 -13.36 -32.10 0.42
N ASN A 217 -13.54 -31.65 -0.83
CA ASN A 217 -12.63 -30.72 -1.50
C ASN A 217 -12.62 -29.32 -0.83
N LEU A 218 -13.67 -28.95 -0.08
CA LEU A 218 -13.65 -27.77 0.78
C LEU A 218 -12.51 -27.77 1.82
N ILE A 219 -12.00 -28.95 2.24
CA ILE A 219 -10.88 -29.04 3.19
C ILE A 219 -9.57 -28.56 2.56
N PRO A 220 -9.04 -29.19 1.48
CA PRO A 220 -7.83 -28.68 0.82
C PRO A 220 -8.05 -27.29 0.24
N PHE A 221 -9.27 -26.94 -0.19
CA PHE A 221 -9.59 -25.58 -0.64
C PHE A 221 -9.36 -24.56 0.49
N PHE A 222 -9.91 -24.78 1.68
CA PHE A 222 -9.67 -23.90 2.83
C PHE A 222 -8.19 -23.82 3.20
N VAL A 223 -7.48 -24.95 3.26
CA VAL A 223 -6.06 -24.98 3.64
C VAL A 223 -5.20 -24.21 2.64
N ILE A 224 -5.38 -24.44 1.34
CA ILE A 224 -4.65 -23.73 0.29
C ILE A 224 -4.97 -22.24 0.33
N HIS A 225 -6.23 -21.86 0.51
CA HIS A 225 -6.64 -20.47 0.61
C HIS A 225 -6.04 -19.79 1.85
N LEU A 226 -6.02 -20.46 2.99
CA LEU A 226 -5.39 -19.93 4.21
C LEU A 226 -3.90 -19.67 3.98
N VAL A 227 -3.19 -20.61 3.35
CA VAL A 227 -1.77 -20.43 3.01
C VAL A 227 -1.58 -19.25 2.05
N GLU A 228 -2.42 -19.14 1.02
CA GLU A 228 -2.40 -18.02 0.07
C GLU A 228 -2.64 -16.68 0.79
N THR A 229 -3.69 -16.57 1.61
CA THR A 229 -4.01 -15.35 2.37
C THR A 229 -2.87 -14.97 3.32
N VAL A 230 -2.26 -15.95 4.01
CA VAL A 230 -1.09 -15.70 4.87
C VAL A 230 0.08 -15.16 4.05
N LEU A 231 0.37 -15.73 2.89
CA LEU A 231 1.41 -15.24 1.99
C LEU A 231 1.10 -13.84 1.44
N ALA A 232 -0.17 -13.54 1.14
CA ALA A 232 -0.61 -12.24 0.66
C ALA A 232 -0.45 -11.15 1.74
N LEU A 233 -0.85 -11.45 2.98
CA LEU A 233 -0.65 -10.57 4.14
C LEU A 233 0.84 -10.41 4.45
N TRP A 234 1.63 -11.48 4.35
CA TRP A 234 3.08 -11.41 4.51
C TRP A 234 3.69 -10.48 3.46
N ASP A 235 3.38 -10.63 2.17
CA ASP A 235 3.89 -9.73 1.11
C ASP A 235 3.50 -8.27 1.35
N ALA A 236 2.29 -8.00 1.87
CA ALA A 236 1.87 -6.67 2.28
C ALA A 236 2.68 -6.12 3.48
N MET A 237 2.94 -6.96 4.50
CA MET A 237 3.72 -6.60 5.68
C MET A 237 5.20 -6.39 5.38
N GLN A 238 5.81 -7.25 4.56
CA GLN A 238 7.19 -7.07 4.10
C GLN A 238 7.35 -5.74 3.40
N ARG A 239 6.37 -5.34 2.58
CA ARG A 239 6.40 -4.01 1.96
C ARG A 239 6.23 -2.87 2.97
N ARG A 240 5.42 -3.04 4.01
CA ARG A 240 5.33 -2.06 5.11
C ARG A 240 6.65 -1.95 5.88
N ASN A 241 7.36 -3.05 6.09
CA ASN A 241 8.68 -3.07 6.74
C ASN A 241 9.81 -2.61 5.81
N GLU A 242 9.70 -2.79 4.49
CA GLU A 242 10.54 -2.09 3.50
C GLU A 242 10.31 -0.57 3.53
N LEU A 243 9.16 -0.11 4.05
CA LEU A 243 8.80 1.30 4.20
C LEU A 243 9.00 1.84 5.64
N VAL A 244 9.34 0.98 6.61
CA VAL A 244 9.58 1.32 8.03
C VAL A 244 10.80 0.53 8.51
N PRO A 245 12.00 1.13 8.60
CA PRO A 245 13.18 0.41 9.07
C PRO A 245 13.04 0.08 10.56
N ALA A 246 13.30 -1.19 10.90
CA ALA A 246 13.52 -1.60 12.28
C ALA A 246 14.85 -1.00 12.78
N TYR A 247 14.75 0.05 13.59
CA TYR A 247 15.89 0.57 14.34
C TYR A 247 16.33 -0.46 15.38
N ALA A 248 17.48 -1.09 15.16
CA ALA A 248 18.23 -1.77 16.20
C ALA A 248 19.40 -0.85 16.58
N PRO A 249 19.44 -0.30 17.81
CA PRO A 249 20.57 0.53 18.22
C PRO A 249 21.85 -0.28 18.14
N ALA A 250 22.86 0.26 17.45
CA ALA A 250 24.20 -0.28 17.47
C ALA A 250 24.68 -0.30 18.93
N LYS A 251 25.14 -1.46 19.41
CA LYS A 251 25.89 -1.56 20.66
C LYS A 251 27.16 -0.73 20.49
N HIS A 252 27.23 0.41 21.18
CA HIS A 252 28.48 1.12 21.35
C HIS A 252 29.35 0.31 22.32
N ASP A 253 30.37 -0.35 21.76
CA ASP A 253 31.46 -0.89 22.55
C ASP A 253 32.23 0.26 23.22
N ALA A 254 32.51 0.03 24.50
CA ALA A 254 33.15 0.95 25.40
C ALA A 254 34.59 1.27 24.98
N TYR A 255 34.94 2.56 25.03
CA TYR A 255 36.32 3.00 25.25
C TYR A 255 36.33 4.08 26.34
N GLY A 256 36.90 3.75 27.49
CA GLY A 256 37.53 4.72 28.41
C GLY A 256 39.05 4.78 28.13
N PRO A 257 39.87 5.41 28.99
CA PRO A 257 39.56 6.28 30.12
C PRO A 257 40.19 7.70 30.01
N GLN A 258 39.61 8.67 30.71
CA GLN A 258 40.29 9.90 31.19
C GLN A 258 41.39 9.51 32.21
N PRO A 259 42.49 10.28 32.45
CA PRO A 259 42.47 11.71 32.83
C PRO A 259 43.73 12.55 32.48
N HIS A 260 43.72 13.86 32.78
CA HIS A 260 44.66 14.56 33.70
C HIS A 260 44.55 16.11 33.62
N HIS A 261 44.55 16.74 34.79
CA HIS A 261 44.51 18.20 35.03
C HIS A 261 45.89 18.88 34.85
N LEU A 262 45.87 20.18 34.46
CA LEU A 262 46.62 21.36 34.99
C LEU A 262 46.72 22.48 33.90
N PRO A 263 47.08 23.75 34.21
CA PRO A 263 46.37 24.75 35.00
C PRO A 263 46.05 26.04 34.18
N SER A 264 45.26 26.93 34.77
CA SER A 264 44.83 28.23 34.22
C SER A 264 45.99 29.22 34.00
N SER A 265 46.08 29.81 32.80
CA SER A 265 46.25 31.26 32.52
C SER A 265 47.00 31.52 31.20
N VAL A 266 46.29 31.86 30.12
CA VAL A 266 46.72 32.87 29.12
C VAL A 266 45.44 33.43 28.46
N LEU A 267 45.32 34.75 28.52
CA LEU A 267 44.28 35.56 27.90
C LEU A 267 44.41 35.59 26.36
N TYR A 268 43.25 35.63 25.71
CA TYR A 268 42.97 36.35 24.44
C TYR A 268 43.94 36.13 23.27
N SER A 269 43.61 35.17 22.39
CA SER A 269 43.73 35.30 20.93
C SER A 269 43.58 33.92 20.29
N SER A 270 42.35 33.43 20.18
CA SER A 270 42.02 32.42 19.20
C SER A 270 40.59 32.67 18.76
N LEU A 271 40.45 33.00 17.47
CA LEU A 271 39.23 32.81 16.72
C LEU A 271 38.62 31.49 17.17
N ILE A 272 37.44 31.54 17.77
CA ILE A 272 36.61 30.36 17.93
C ILE A 272 36.44 29.84 16.51
N THR A 273 37.19 28.81 16.15
CA THR A 273 36.81 27.92 15.06
C THR A 273 35.43 27.45 15.48
N ALA A 274 34.38 28.08 14.94
CA ALA A 274 33.01 27.67 15.17
C ALA A 274 32.99 26.18 14.81
N LYS A 275 32.93 25.33 15.83
CA LYS A 275 32.93 23.89 15.63
C LYS A 275 31.66 23.63 14.85
N MET A 276 31.77 23.29 13.58
CA MET A 276 30.62 23.03 12.72
C MET A 276 29.87 21.85 13.33
N THR A 277 28.74 22.10 13.98
CA THR A 277 27.98 21.08 14.70
C THR A 277 27.00 20.36 13.79
N TYR A 278 26.56 21.02 12.72
CA TYR A 278 25.61 20.50 11.75
C TYR A 278 26.29 19.97 10.50
N THR A 279 25.93 18.76 10.09
CA THR A 279 26.24 18.22 8.76
C THR A 279 24.94 17.99 8.00
N LEU A 280 24.74 18.64 6.85
CA LEU A 280 23.57 18.45 6.00
C LEU A 280 23.94 17.57 4.80
N TYR A 281 23.38 16.37 4.77
CA TYR A 281 23.47 15.45 3.64
C TYR A 281 22.43 15.83 2.60
N ILE A 282 22.88 16.08 1.37
CA ILE A 282 22.04 16.49 0.24
C ILE A 282 22.26 15.58 -0.98
N GLY A 283 21.29 15.57 -1.90
CA GLY A 283 21.46 15.00 -3.23
C GLY A 283 21.99 16.02 -4.24
N ASN A 284 22.19 15.60 -5.49
CA ASN A 284 22.50 16.48 -6.63
C ASN A 284 21.67 17.76 -6.60
N LYS A 285 22.31 18.93 -6.56
CA LYS A 285 21.62 20.22 -6.58
C LYS A 285 20.85 20.43 -7.87
N ARG A 286 21.33 19.82 -8.95
CA ARG A 286 20.64 19.79 -10.23
C ARG A 286 19.22 19.22 -10.15
N TYR A 287 19.00 18.19 -9.32
CA TYR A 287 17.77 17.39 -9.32
C TYR A 287 16.99 17.39 -7.97
N SER A 288 17.66 17.62 -6.84
CA SER A 288 17.12 17.34 -5.51
C SER A 288 16.27 18.47 -4.93
N SER A 289 15.00 18.54 -5.35
CA SER A 289 14.05 19.52 -4.79
C SER A 289 13.83 19.43 -3.28
N TRP A 290 13.98 18.24 -2.70
CA TRP A 290 13.83 18.05 -1.25
C TRP A 290 15.01 18.64 -0.48
N SER A 291 16.23 18.48 -1.02
CA SER A 291 17.45 18.97 -0.36
C SER A 291 17.59 20.48 -0.43
N MET A 292 17.11 21.09 -1.51
CA MET A 292 17.12 22.55 -1.70
C MET A 292 16.43 23.29 -0.54
N ARG A 293 15.35 22.74 0.02
CA ARG A 293 14.52 23.44 1.02
C ARG A 293 15.27 23.74 2.33
N PRO A 294 15.80 22.75 3.06
CA PRO A 294 16.58 23.03 4.26
C PRO A 294 17.91 23.73 3.92
N TRP A 295 18.49 23.49 2.74
CA TRP A 295 19.71 24.18 2.34
C TRP A 295 19.50 25.69 2.19
N VAL A 296 18.45 26.09 1.46
CA VAL A 296 18.11 27.50 1.22
C VAL A 296 17.81 28.21 2.53
N ILE A 297 17.04 27.60 3.44
CA ILE A 297 16.72 28.27 4.70
C ILE A 297 17.96 28.43 5.59
N LEU A 298 18.81 27.40 5.70
CA LEU A 298 20.03 27.49 6.50
C LEU A 298 20.98 28.58 5.98
N GLN A 299 21.18 28.63 4.65
CA GLN A 299 22.01 29.65 4.03
C GLN A 299 21.42 31.06 4.18
N SER A 300 20.11 31.21 4.03
CA SER A 300 19.43 32.51 4.14
C SER A 300 19.52 33.12 5.54
N PHE A 301 19.60 32.27 6.57
CA PHE A 301 19.78 32.67 7.96
C PHE A 301 21.25 32.61 8.42
N ALA A 302 22.19 32.41 7.49
CA ALA A 302 23.63 32.32 7.74
C ALA A 302 23.97 31.29 8.85
N ILE A 303 23.25 30.18 8.90
CA ILE A 303 23.53 29.10 9.85
C ILE A 303 24.66 28.25 9.27
N PRO A 304 25.78 28.10 9.98
CA PRO A 304 26.90 27.30 9.51
C PRO A 304 26.55 25.80 9.54
N PHE A 305 26.72 25.10 8.42
CA PHE A 305 26.67 23.64 8.31
C PHE A 305 27.73 23.10 7.35
N GLU A 306 28.22 21.89 7.61
CA GLU A 306 29.00 21.11 6.66
C GLU A 306 28.05 20.50 5.62
N GLU A 307 28.24 20.81 4.34
CA GLU A 307 27.49 20.18 3.27
C GLU A 307 28.15 18.85 2.86
N LYS A 308 27.35 17.77 2.81
CA LYS A 308 27.76 16.50 2.19
C LYS A 308 26.89 16.16 1.00
N LEU A 309 27.43 16.39 -0.19
CA LEU A 309 26.80 16.02 -1.46
C LEU A 309 26.93 14.52 -1.70
N ASN A 310 25.78 13.86 -1.89
CA ASN A 310 25.68 12.44 -2.19
C ASN A 310 24.98 12.27 -3.55
N LEU A 311 25.72 11.80 -4.55
CA LEU A 311 25.20 11.69 -5.91
C LEU A 311 24.14 10.59 -5.99
N PHE A 312 23.05 10.88 -6.71
CA PHE A 312 22.06 9.87 -7.04
C PHE A 312 22.68 8.82 -7.96
N LYS A 313 22.45 7.55 -7.62
CA LYS A 313 22.74 6.42 -8.48
C LYS A 313 21.53 6.08 -9.36
N PRO A 314 21.73 5.42 -10.51
CA PRO A 314 20.63 4.98 -11.36
C PRO A 314 19.56 4.19 -10.59
N GLY A 315 18.31 4.62 -10.74
CA GLY A 315 17.13 4.01 -10.12
C GLY A 315 16.52 4.80 -8.96
N LEU A 316 15.31 4.40 -8.57
CA LEU A 316 14.51 5.11 -7.56
C LEU A 316 14.97 4.89 -6.10
N ARG A 317 15.81 3.87 -5.85
CA ARG A 317 16.31 3.52 -4.51
C ARG A 317 17.77 3.90 -4.40
N GLN A 318 18.14 4.51 -3.27
CA GLN A 318 19.49 4.96 -2.96
C GLN A 318 19.98 4.21 -1.71
N PRO A 319 20.38 2.93 -1.83
CA PRO A 319 20.69 2.09 -0.67
C PRO A 319 21.81 2.66 0.20
N ASP A 320 22.82 3.28 -0.42
CA ASP A 320 23.95 3.92 0.27
C ASP A 320 23.49 5.05 1.19
N PHE A 321 22.32 5.67 0.93
CA PHE A 321 21.83 6.75 1.79
C PHE A 321 21.39 6.23 3.16
N LEU A 322 21.19 4.92 3.33
CA LEU A 322 20.91 4.31 4.63
C LEU A 322 22.08 4.42 5.61
N GLU A 323 23.30 4.69 5.13
CA GLU A 323 24.47 4.89 5.99
C GLU A 323 24.34 6.15 6.86
N PHE A 324 23.62 7.17 6.39
CA PHE A 324 23.45 8.45 7.09
C PHE A 324 21.99 8.86 7.31
N SER A 325 21.03 8.27 6.61
CA SER A 325 19.61 8.63 6.69
C SER A 325 18.76 7.41 7.00
N PRO A 326 18.03 7.40 8.14
CA PRO A 326 17.12 6.30 8.46
C PRO A 326 16.04 6.08 7.39
N SER A 327 15.68 7.12 6.64
CA SER A 327 14.71 7.05 5.55
C SER A 327 15.28 6.53 4.22
N GLY A 328 16.61 6.38 4.11
CA GLY A 328 17.28 6.08 2.84
C GLY A 328 17.12 7.20 1.80
N LYS A 329 16.90 8.44 2.25
CA LYS A 329 16.65 9.61 1.42
C LYS A 329 17.40 10.83 1.92
N VAL A 330 17.63 11.77 1.01
CA VAL A 330 18.09 13.13 1.29
C VAL A 330 16.91 14.11 1.23
N PRO A 331 16.92 15.20 2.01
CA PRO A 331 17.99 15.62 2.92
C PRO A 331 17.98 14.87 4.26
N CYS A 332 19.12 14.89 4.96
CA CYS A 332 19.27 14.43 6.34
C CYS A 332 20.25 15.35 7.08
N LEU A 333 19.87 15.88 8.24
CA LEU A 333 20.71 16.71 9.09
C LEU A 333 21.25 15.88 10.25
N HIS A 334 22.56 15.94 10.49
CA HIS A 334 23.20 15.42 11.69
C HIS A 334 23.63 16.58 12.58
N ASP A 335 23.14 16.62 13.81
CA ASP A 335 23.62 17.50 14.87
C ASP A 335 24.57 16.70 15.77
N SER A 336 25.87 16.88 15.53
CA SER A 336 26.94 16.18 16.25
C SER A 336 27.08 16.60 17.71
N GLU A 337 26.62 17.80 18.07
CA GLU A 337 26.65 18.29 19.46
C GLU A 337 25.61 17.55 20.31
N ASN A 338 24.41 17.37 19.77
CA ASN A 338 23.30 16.72 20.48
C ASN A 338 23.14 15.24 20.13
N SER A 339 23.97 14.70 19.22
CA SER A 339 23.84 13.34 18.68
C SER A 339 22.44 13.06 18.10
N ILE A 340 21.87 14.04 17.39
CA ILE A 340 20.53 13.97 16.80
C ILE A 340 20.65 13.82 15.28
N VAL A 341 19.86 12.91 14.71
CA VAL A 341 19.69 12.75 13.27
C VAL A 341 18.27 13.14 12.91
N VAL A 342 18.11 14.14 12.05
CA VAL A 342 16.80 14.64 11.58
C VAL A 342 16.69 14.37 10.08
N TRP A 343 15.81 13.45 9.71
CA TRP A 343 15.44 13.17 8.32
C TRP A 343 14.08 13.79 8.01
N ASP A 344 13.84 14.12 6.74
CA ASP A 344 12.73 14.93 6.22
C ASP A 344 13.00 16.44 6.14
N SER A 345 12.74 17.04 4.98
CA SER A 345 13.03 18.45 4.72
C SER A 345 12.29 19.43 5.64
N LEU A 346 11.02 19.17 5.96
CA LEU A 346 10.25 20.09 6.82
C LEU A 346 10.60 19.86 8.29
N ALA A 347 10.85 18.62 8.68
CA ALA A 347 11.32 18.30 10.03
C ALA A 347 12.68 18.96 10.34
N ILE A 348 13.61 18.95 9.38
CA ILE A 348 14.89 19.68 9.50
C ILE A 348 14.63 21.17 9.71
N CYS A 349 13.76 21.79 8.91
CA CYS A 349 13.41 23.20 9.07
C CYS A 349 12.81 23.50 10.46
N GLU A 350 11.87 22.69 10.95
CA GLU A 350 11.26 22.89 12.27
C GLU A 350 12.27 22.66 13.41
N TYR A 351 13.14 21.65 13.30
CA TYR A 351 14.23 21.43 14.28
C TYR A 351 15.15 22.65 14.38
N MET A 352 15.51 23.25 13.24
CA MET A 352 16.32 24.46 13.23
C MET A 352 15.56 25.66 13.80
N ALA A 353 14.25 25.75 13.56
CA ALA A 353 13.41 26.81 14.11
C ALA A 353 13.26 26.75 15.64
N GLU A 354 13.50 25.61 16.29
CA GLU A 354 13.55 25.53 17.76
C GLU A 354 14.70 26.37 18.34
N LYS A 355 15.82 26.46 17.62
CA LYS A 355 17.00 27.26 18.01
C LYS A 355 17.02 28.63 17.33
N HIS A 356 16.32 28.77 16.20
CA HIS A 356 16.23 29.97 15.37
C HIS A 356 14.77 30.36 15.10
N PRO A 357 14.04 30.80 16.14
CA PRO A 357 12.60 31.05 16.03
C PRO A 357 12.23 32.13 14.99
N GLU A 358 13.19 32.98 14.61
CA GLU A 358 13.08 33.97 13.54
C GLU A 358 12.85 33.36 12.15
N MET A 359 13.08 32.06 11.97
CA MET A 359 12.76 31.31 10.75
C MET A 359 11.26 31.19 10.48
N TRP A 360 10.44 31.47 11.50
CA TRP A 360 9.00 31.64 11.37
C TRP A 360 8.59 33.08 11.69
N PRO A 361 7.47 33.57 11.12
CA PRO A 361 6.90 34.86 11.51
C PRO A 361 6.65 34.92 13.02
N SER A 362 6.85 36.09 13.65
CA SER A 362 6.57 36.27 15.09
C SER A 362 5.08 36.38 15.39
N ASP A 363 4.31 37.00 14.49
CA ASP A 363 2.85 37.10 14.56
C ASP A 363 2.19 35.72 14.47
N VAL A 364 1.17 35.49 15.31
CA VAL A 364 0.53 34.19 15.45
C VAL A 364 -0.25 33.80 14.18
N ALA A 365 -0.95 34.74 13.56
CA ALA A 365 -1.75 34.47 12.37
C ALA A 365 -0.85 34.23 11.15
N ALA A 366 0.19 35.04 10.98
CA ALA A 366 1.20 34.86 9.93
C ALA A 366 1.94 33.54 10.09
N ARG A 367 2.33 33.16 11.31
CA ARG A 367 3.01 31.88 11.58
C ARG A 367 2.10 30.68 11.34
N ALA A 368 0.83 30.77 11.71
CA ALA A 368 -0.15 29.72 11.41
C ALA A 368 -0.29 29.52 9.90
N PHE A 369 -0.48 30.61 9.14
CA PHE A 369 -0.54 30.57 7.68
C PHE A 369 0.74 30.00 7.06
N ALA A 370 1.91 30.48 7.49
CA ALA A 370 3.21 30.02 6.98
C ALA A 370 3.41 28.52 7.18
N ARG A 371 3.06 27.99 8.36
CA ARG A 371 3.11 26.54 8.64
C ARG A 371 2.11 25.75 7.80
N SER A 372 0.90 26.26 7.61
CA SER A 372 -0.09 25.63 6.72
C SER A 372 0.42 25.58 5.28
N ALA A 373 0.96 26.68 4.76
CA ALA A 373 1.54 26.73 3.41
C ALA A 373 2.74 25.77 3.27
N ALA A 374 3.64 25.74 4.25
CA ALA A 374 4.77 24.82 4.27
C ALA A 374 4.33 23.35 4.28
N ALA A 375 3.34 22.98 5.10
CA ALA A 375 2.78 21.64 5.16
C ALA A 375 2.00 21.26 3.90
N GLU A 376 1.25 22.20 3.32
CA GLU A 376 0.55 22.04 2.04
C GLU A 376 1.56 21.76 0.92
N MET A 377 2.66 22.53 0.86
CA MET A 377 3.76 22.23 -0.06
C MET A 377 4.37 20.88 0.25
N HIS A 378 4.65 20.54 1.51
CA HIS A 378 5.31 19.30 1.90
C HIS A 378 4.54 18.04 1.47
N SER A 379 3.23 17.98 1.73
CA SER A 379 2.38 16.80 1.48
C SER A 379 1.47 16.88 0.23
N GLY A 380 1.31 18.06 -0.37
CA GLY A 380 0.41 18.33 -1.50
C GLY A 380 1.14 18.45 -2.84
N PHE A 381 0.46 19.04 -3.85
CA PHE A 381 0.97 19.34 -5.21
C PHE A 381 1.67 18.17 -5.93
N PRO A 382 1.01 17.03 -6.13
CA PRO A 382 1.61 15.89 -6.82
C PRO A 382 1.78 16.12 -8.32
N ALA A 383 0.94 16.94 -8.97
CA ALA A 383 0.95 17.09 -10.42
C ALA A 383 2.16 17.91 -10.88
N ILE A 384 2.45 19.05 -10.23
CA ILE A 384 3.67 19.82 -10.51
C ILE A 384 4.96 19.01 -10.27
N ARG A 385 4.95 18.05 -9.32
CA ARG A 385 6.14 17.22 -9.06
C ARG A 385 6.35 16.16 -10.11
N ASP A 386 5.26 15.65 -10.64
CA ASP A 386 5.28 14.61 -11.66
C ASP A 386 5.57 15.24 -13.02
N GLU A 387 4.71 16.15 -13.49
CA GLU A 387 4.81 16.74 -14.82
C GLU A 387 5.98 17.72 -14.95
N CYS A 388 6.42 18.33 -13.85
CA CYS A 388 7.49 19.33 -13.83
C CYS A 388 8.59 18.94 -12.83
N SER A 389 9.23 17.79 -13.02
CA SER A 389 10.32 17.35 -12.14
C SER A 389 11.53 18.29 -12.18
N MET A 390 12.35 18.30 -11.13
CA MET A 390 13.36 19.35 -10.98
C MET A 390 14.59 19.05 -11.85
N ASN A 391 14.94 20.00 -12.72
CA ASN A 391 16.24 20.08 -13.36
C ASN A 391 16.60 21.56 -13.55
N VAL A 392 17.49 22.09 -12.71
CA VAL A 392 17.86 23.52 -12.76
C VAL A 392 18.70 23.89 -13.98
N GLY A 393 19.20 22.88 -14.72
CA GLY A 393 20.07 23.08 -15.87
C GLY A 393 19.38 23.20 -17.21
N LEU A 394 18.07 22.98 -17.26
CA LEU A 394 17.33 22.95 -18.52
C LEU A 394 16.20 23.97 -18.52
N CYS A 395 15.87 24.46 -19.71
CA CYS A 395 14.59 25.05 -20.03
C CYS A 395 13.87 24.09 -20.99
N ILE A 396 12.65 23.69 -20.66
CA ILE A 396 11.89 22.63 -21.32
C ILE A 396 10.54 23.20 -21.74
N GLU A 397 10.10 22.87 -22.96
CA GLU A 397 8.76 23.21 -23.44
C GLU A 397 7.72 22.34 -22.72
N LEU A 398 6.91 22.93 -21.85
CA LEU A 398 5.90 22.19 -21.09
C LEU A 398 4.85 21.53 -22.00
N GLY A 399 4.40 22.23 -23.04
CA GLY A 399 3.21 21.88 -23.80
C GLY A 399 1.93 22.31 -23.06
N GLU A 400 0.84 21.61 -23.32
CA GLU A 400 -0.43 21.83 -22.63
C GLU A 400 -0.41 21.13 -21.26
N PRO A 401 -0.59 21.87 -20.14
CA PRO A 401 -0.60 21.28 -18.81
C PRO A 401 -1.84 20.39 -18.62
N SER A 402 -1.72 19.30 -17.86
CA SER A 402 -2.90 18.53 -17.47
C SER A 402 -3.85 19.36 -16.60
N GLU A 403 -5.12 18.97 -16.51
CA GLU A 403 -6.07 19.58 -15.56
C GLU A 403 -5.61 19.47 -14.09
N ALA A 404 -4.82 18.45 -13.75
CA ALA A 404 -4.26 18.31 -12.42
C ALA A 404 -3.13 19.32 -12.18
N LEU A 405 -2.25 19.51 -13.17
CA LEU A 405 -1.20 20.52 -13.11
C LEU A 405 -1.78 21.93 -13.11
N GLN A 406 -2.80 22.20 -13.92
CA GLN A 406 -3.47 23.50 -13.95
C GLN A 406 -4.07 23.84 -12.57
N ARG A 407 -4.69 22.88 -11.88
CA ARG A 407 -5.19 23.10 -10.50
C ARG A 407 -4.08 23.39 -9.50
N ASP A 408 -2.92 22.74 -9.63
CA ASP A 408 -1.75 23.06 -8.79
C ASP A 408 -1.27 24.50 -9.05
N ILE A 409 -1.22 24.93 -10.32
CA ILE A 409 -0.85 26.30 -10.74
C ILE A 409 -1.84 27.33 -10.19
N ASP A 410 -3.14 27.09 -10.35
CA ASP A 410 -4.20 27.96 -9.85
C ASP A 410 -4.13 28.10 -8.33
N ARG A 411 -3.80 27.00 -7.63
CA ARG A 411 -3.63 27.02 -6.18
C ARG A 411 -2.40 27.83 -5.75
N PHE A 412 -1.29 27.79 -6.49
CA PHE A 412 -0.14 28.67 -6.23
C PHE A 412 -0.52 30.14 -6.39
N ASN A 413 -1.22 30.48 -7.49
CA ASN A 413 -1.75 31.84 -7.71
C ASN A 413 -2.56 32.33 -6.52
N ALA A 414 -3.54 31.52 -6.06
CA ALA A 414 -4.40 31.86 -4.94
C ALA A 414 -3.62 32.00 -3.63
N LEU A 415 -2.78 31.02 -3.29
CA LEU A 415 -2.04 31.00 -2.02
C LEU A 415 -1.05 32.16 -1.92
N PHE A 416 -0.29 32.42 -2.98
CA PHE A 416 0.73 33.46 -2.97
C PHE A 416 0.09 34.84 -2.88
N LYS A 417 -0.98 35.08 -3.67
CA LYS A 417 -1.77 36.30 -3.59
C LYS A 417 -2.33 36.52 -2.18
N GLU A 418 -2.96 35.50 -1.61
CA GLU A 418 -3.52 35.57 -0.25
C GLU A 418 -2.46 35.94 0.79
N GLY A 419 -1.30 35.28 0.77
CA GLY A 419 -0.23 35.56 1.72
C GLY A 419 0.29 37.00 1.62
N LEU A 420 0.55 37.46 0.40
CA LEU A 420 1.02 38.83 0.14
C LEU A 420 0.00 39.88 0.57
N GLU A 421 -1.28 39.68 0.28
CA GLU A 421 -2.36 40.61 0.65
C GLU A 421 -2.58 40.66 2.16
N ARG A 422 -2.57 39.51 2.84
CA ARG A 422 -2.85 39.43 4.27
C ARG A 422 -1.70 39.91 5.14
N PHE A 423 -0.46 39.67 4.73
CA PHE A 423 0.73 39.89 5.56
C PHE A 423 1.67 40.98 5.02
N GLY A 424 1.31 41.65 3.92
CA GLY A 424 2.01 42.82 3.38
C GLY A 424 3.25 42.54 2.55
N GLY A 425 3.63 41.26 2.35
CA GLY A 425 4.83 40.87 1.61
C GLY A 425 6.15 41.39 2.23
N PRO A 426 7.27 41.35 1.49
CA PRO A 426 7.41 40.84 0.13
C PRO A 426 7.46 39.31 0.03
N TRP A 427 7.47 38.61 1.16
CA TRP A 427 7.46 37.14 1.27
C TRP A 427 6.09 36.63 1.72
N LEU A 428 5.84 35.31 1.63
CA LEU A 428 4.52 34.69 1.81
C LEU A 428 3.80 35.10 3.10
N ALA A 429 4.56 35.32 4.17
CA ALA A 429 4.04 35.71 5.48
C ALA A 429 4.84 36.90 6.07
N GLY A 430 5.21 37.87 5.21
CA GLY A 430 5.95 39.07 5.58
C GLY A 430 7.45 38.95 5.32
N LYS A 431 8.22 38.53 6.34
CA LYS A 431 9.67 38.27 6.21
C LYS A 431 9.93 36.89 5.60
N PHE A 432 11.10 36.70 5.00
CA PHE A 432 11.51 35.40 4.46
C PHE A 432 11.52 34.36 5.58
N SER A 433 10.91 33.22 5.32
CA SER A 433 10.66 32.18 6.32
C SER A 433 10.80 30.79 5.73
N ILE A 434 10.66 29.76 6.58
CA ILE A 434 10.61 28.37 6.14
C ILE A 434 9.54 28.15 5.06
N ALA A 435 8.39 28.85 5.11
CA ALA A 435 7.36 28.73 4.09
C ALA A 435 7.91 29.05 2.69
N ASP A 436 8.65 30.15 2.55
CA ASP A 436 9.25 30.55 1.28
C ASP A 436 10.29 29.53 0.80
N ALA A 437 11.16 29.05 1.70
CA ALA A 437 12.15 28.02 1.38
C ALA A 437 11.50 26.70 0.92
N MET A 438 10.33 26.33 1.45
CA MET A 438 9.59 25.14 1.02
C MET A 438 9.10 25.26 -0.44
N TYR A 439 8.78 26.47 -0.88
CA TYR A 439 8.35 26.81 -2.25
C TYR A 439 9.50 27.16 -3.21
N ALA A 440 10.74 27.28 -2.74
CA ALA A 440 11.88 27.60 -3.60
C ALA A 440 12.06 26.63 -4.80
N PRO A 441 11.86 25.30 -4.65
CA PRO A 441 11.88 24.40 -5.81
C PRO A 441 10.73 24.64 -6.80
N VAL A 442 9.60 25.19 -6.36
CA VAL A 442 8.50 25.57 -7.26
C VAL A 442 8.94 26.74 -8.14
N ALA A 443 9.56 27.77 -7.56
CA ALA A 443 10.08 28.89 -8.34
C ALA A 443 11.07 28.45 -9.43
N SER A 444 11.96 27.49 -9.13
CA SER A 444 12.83 26.87 -10.14
C SER A 444 12.05 26.14 -11.23
N ARG A 445 11.05 25.31 -10.88
CA ARG A 445 10.21 24.60 -11.86
C ARG A 445 9.46 25.56 -12.79
N LEU A 446 8.91 26.66 -12.24
CA LEU A 446 8.21 27.66 -13.05
C LEU A 446 9.12 28.23 -14.14
N LYS A 447 10.41 28.46 -13.83
CA LYS A 447 11.41 28.88 -14.82
C LYS A 447 11.79 27.77 -15.80
N THR A 448 12.09 26.57 -15.30
CA THR A 448 12.46 25.42 -16.13
C THR A 448 11.39 25.11 -17.18
N TYR A 449 10.11 25.18 -16.82
CA TYR A 449 9.00 24.79 -17.70
C TYR A 449 8.25 25.97 -18.33
N GLY A 450 8.73 27.20 -18.13
CA GLY A 450 8.09 28.40 -18.68
C GLY A 450 6.67 28.65 -18.18
N ILE A 451 6.32 28.19 -16.98
CA ILE A 451 5.01 28.41 -16.37
C ILE A 451 4.96 29.83 -15.81
N VAL A 452 3.95 30.59 -16.20
CA VAL A 452 3.75 31.97 -15.78
C VAL A 452 2.54 32.05 -14.86
N LEU A 453 2.76 32.56 -13.65
CA LEU A 453 1.69 32.91 -12.70
C LEU A 453 1.14 34.31 -13.00
N ASP A 454 0.09 34.72 -12.28
CA ASP A 454 -0.60 35.99 -12.48
C ASP A 454 -0.19 37.06 -11.45
N GLY A 455 -0.06 38.31 -11.91
CA GLY A 455 0.09 39.50 -11.06
C GLY A 455 1.10 39.35 -9.90
N ALA A 456 0.66 39.63 -8.67
CA ALA A 456 1.50 39.58 -7.48
C ALA A 456 2.10 38.18 -7.19
N ALA A 457 1.41 37.10 -7.58
CA ALA A 457 1.93 35.74 -7.42
C ALA A 457 3.15 35.50 -8.33
N LYS A 458 3.13 36.05 -9.55
CA LYS A 458 4.28 36.04 -10.46
C LYS A 458 5.46 36.81 -9.88
N GLU A 459 5.22 38.03 -9.39
CA GLU A 459 6.27 38.87 -8.80
C GLU A 459 6.92 38.21 -7.59
N TYR A 460 6.13 37.54 -6.75
CA TYR A 460 6.64 36.74 -5.64
C TYR A 460 7.46 35.54 -6.11
N ALA A 461 6.96 34.76 -7.08
CA ALA A 461 7.70 33.62 -7.61
C ALA A 461 9.03 34.03 -8.27
N ASP A 462 9.04 35.16 -8.99
CA ASP A 462 10.24 35.75 -9.57
C ASP A 462 11.22 36.20 -8.48
N ARG A 463 10.73 36.86 -7.43
CA ARG A 463 11.55 37.27 -6.27
C ARG A 463 12.14 36.06 -5.54
N LEU A 464 11.36 34.99 -5.37
CA LEU A 464 11.83 33.75 -4.75
C LEU A 464 12.87 33.04 -5.60
N PHE A 465 12.69 33.02 -6.93
CA PHE A 465 13.71 32.50 -7.84
C PHE A 465 15.02 33.29 -7.70
N LEU A 466 14.96 34.62 -7.58
CA LEU A 466 16.12 35.49 -7.45
C LEU A 466 16.69 35.59 -6.02
N GLN A 467 16.15 34.84 -5.07
CA GLN A 467 16.67 34.84 -3.71
C GLN A 467 18.13 34.31 -3.72
N PRO A 468 19.09 34.96 -3.00
CA PRO A 468 20.51 34.63 -3.14
C PRO A 468 20.87 33.16 -2.94
N ALA A 469 20.36 32.51 -1.89
CA ALA A 469 20.60 31.08 -1.67
C ALA A 469 19.94 30.22 -2.76
N VAL A 470 18.77 30.59 -3.27
CA VAL A 470 18.18 29.89 -4.43
C VAL A 470 19.09 29.98 -5.65
N GLN A 471 19.66 31.16 -5.92
CA GLN A 471 20.61 31.35 -7.01
C GLN A 471 21.91 30.58 -6.79
N ASP A 472 22.46 30.55 -5.57
CA ASP A 472 23.65 29.78 -5.25
C ASP A 472 23.43 28.27 -5.46
N TRP A 473 22.29 27.75 -5.02
CA TRP A 473 21.90 26.36 -5.28
C TRP A 473 21.87 26.04 -6.79
N ILE A 474 21.28 26.93 -7.58
CA ILE A 474 21.19 26.78 -9.05
C ILE A 474 22.59 26.82 -9.66
N LYS A 475 23.40 27.84 -9.32
CA LYS A 475 24.79 27.99 -9.81
C LYS A 475 25.63 26.76 -9.51
N GLU A 476 25.54 26.22 -8.30
CA GLU A 476 26.27 25.01 -7.92
C GLU A 476 25.73 23.77 -8.66
N GLY A 477 24.42 23.65 -8.83
CA GLY A 477 23.80 22.59 -9.63
C GLY A 477 24.18 22.63 -11.11
N LEU A 478 24.39 23.83 -11.68
CA LEU A 478 24.87 24.00 -13.06
C LEU A 478 26.31 23.50 -13.24
N LYS A 479 27.16 23.67 -12.22
CA LYS A 479 28.55 23.21 -12.18
C LYS A 479 28.69 21.70 -12.01
N GLU A 480 27.66 20.99 -11.53
CA GLU A 480 27.69 19.53 -11.40
C GLU A 480 27.89 18.85 -12.77
N THR A 481 29.01 18.15 -12.93
CA THR A 481 29.34 17.39 -14.15
C THR A 481 28.73 16.00 -14.17
N SER A 482 28.42 15.43 -12.99
CA SER A 482 27.72 14.16 -12.86
C SER A 482 26.29 14.29 -13.41
N ARG A 483 25.88 13.30 -14.21
CA ARG A 483 24.55 13.20 -14.79
C ARG A 483 23.91 11.89 -14.36
N GLU A 484 22.67 11.97 -13.88
CA GLU A 484 21.89 10.79 -13.53
C GLU A 484 20.83 10.59 -14.62
N PRO A 485 20.94 9.53 -15.46
CA PRO A 485 20.10 9.37 -16.64
C PRO A 485 18.60 9.37 -16.36
N PHE A 486 18.16 8.81 -15.23
CA PHE A 486 16.73 8.74 -14.91
C PHE A 486 16.14 10.14 -14.66
N HIS A 487 16.80 11.01 -13.90
CA HIS A 487 16.33 12.39 -13.68
C HIS A 487 16.41 13.23 -14.96
N GLU A 488 17.43 13.04 -15.80
CA GLU A 488 17.51 13.72 -17.10
C GLU A 488 16.35 13.32 -18.01
N GLU A 489 15.99 12.04 -18.07
CA GLU A 489 14.86 11.57 -18.88
C GLU A 489 13.50 11.96 -18.28
N ASP A 490 13.32 11.82 -16.97
CA ASP A 490 12.06 12.10 -16.27
C ASP A 490 11.66 13.59 -16.35
N CYS A 491 12.62 14.51 -16.38
CA CYS A 491 12.28 15.92 -16.56
C CYS A 491 11.84 16.26 -17.99
N LEU A 492 12.31 15.49 -18.99
CA LEU A 492 11.96 15.68 -20.41
C LEU A 492 10.63 15.04 -20.77
N ARG A 493 10.42 13.75 -20.48
CA ARG A 493 9.23 12.98 -20.91
C ARG A 493 8.90 13.13 -22.40
N GLY A 494 9.95 13.15 -23.23
CA GLY A 494 9.82 13.36 -24.68
C GLY A 494 9.57 14.82 -25.11
N ARG A 495 9.55 15.78 -24.17
CA ARG A 495 9.41 17.21 -24.47
C ARG A 495 10.72 17.80 -25.00
N ARG A 496 10.58 18.88 -25.77
CA ARG A 496 11.69 19.58 -26.39
C ARG A 496 12.46 20.41 -25.36
N VAL A 497 13.78 20.27 -25.35
CA VAL A 497 14.68 21.20 -24.63
C VAL A 497 14.77 22.49 -25.42
N LEU A 498 14.39 23.60 -24.79
CA LEU A 498 14.50 24.94 -25.34
C LEU A 498 15.92 25.48 -25.16
N LYS A 499 16.54 25.21 -24.00
CA LYS A 499 17.87 25.70 -23.64
C LYS A 499 18.51 24.77 -22.61
N ASP A 500 19.82 24.59 -22.73
CA ASP A 500 20.65 23.84 -21.77
C ASP A 500 21.64 24.83 -21.14
N LEU A 501 21.32 25.27 -19.93
CA LEU A 501 22.07 26.29 -19.19
C LEU A 501 23.46 25.83 -18.76
N THR A 502 23.77 24.54 -18.90
CA THR A 502 25.10 24.00 -18.58
C THR A 502 26.13 24.19 -19.68
N LYS A 503 25.67 24.58 -20.87
CA LYS A 503 26.52 24.79 -22.05
C LYS A 503 26.81 26.26 -22.33
N GLU A 504 26.28 27.16 -21.52
CA GLU A 504 26.47 28.60 -21.65
C GLU A 504 27.44 29.12 -20.58
N GLU A 505 28.31 30.06 -20.95
CA GLU A 505 29.10 30.81 -19.97
C GLU A 505 28.15 31.70 -19.15
N TRP A 506 28.11 31.48 -17.84
CA TRP A 506 27.24 32.22 -16.93
C TRP A 506 27.81 33.64 -16.76
N SER A 507 27.13 34.67 -17.27
CA SER A 507 27.45 36.08 -16.98
C SER A 507 26.69 36.50 -15.72
N ASP A 508 27.44 36.96 -14.71
CA ASP A 508 26.97 37.32 -13.36
C ASP A 508 25.77 38.28 -13.28
#